data_AF-A0A962PUM4-F1
#
_entry.id   AF-A0A962PUM4-F1
#
_cell.length_a   1.000
_cell.length_b   1.000
_cell.length_c   1.000
_cell.angle_alpha   90.00
_cell.angle_beta   90.00
_cell.angle_gamma   90.00
#
_symmetry.space_group_name_H-M   'P 1'
#
loop_
_entity.id
_entity.type
_entity.pdbx_description
1 polymer ?
#
loop_
_entity_poly.entity_id
_entity_poly.type
_entity_poly.pdbx_seq_one_letter_code
_entity_poly.pdbx_strand_id
1 'polypeptide(L)'
;MKDKWDRLFPFISIWIRRQAMRGVFVSGLMLLVLAGCGERDYPDDWPSPDPNWLSRKGGCPDLAGDYDSVNSELSWLFSANPDYHVARKTWSEHHARVEQAEDGSWLRITMDLNSRGFEDYRERMLKFNFENNGLPIGSVLELKVGEDYECSGGWLRGLRFEQVGKVGGLQRKSLQFRRDKSGGLIAGATLEIDQSLAWADSRPISLGSAKGTQWFRWPQRDPADDEALLAMQEVDVHRFPWVNNGTHIPIRVTSFFLAPICVRFYDGDYGYAVNGPEQRRSRDDRRPPAPVCPESWGKFDFGEVFRRELTVPGDYPRKYRIEWFVLGEDGSKPEVLHITDVRKLPVMPRRD
;
A
#
# COMPACT_ATOMS: atom_id res chain seq x y z
N MET A 1 -43.57 -66.64 -41.16
CA MET A 1 -44.30 -65.76 -40.22
C MET A 1 -43.51 -65.54 -38.93
N LYS A 2 -42.41 -64.77 -38.99
CA LYS A 2 -41.96 -63.88 -37.91
C LYS A 2 -40.86 -62.91 -38.38
N ASP A 3 -40.91 -62.52 -39.67
CA ASP A 3 -40.19 -61.37 -40.23
C ASP A 3 -40.84 -60.03 -39.82
N LYS A 4 -41.15 -59.82 -38.53
CA LYS A 4 -41.90 -58.61 -38.15
C LYS A 4 -41.68 -58.07 -36.74
N TRP A 5 -40.54 -58.34 -36.12
CA TRP A 5 -40.21 -57.78 -34.80
C TRP A 5 -38.84 -57.07 -34.69
N ASP A 6 -37.98 -57.10 -35.70
CA ASP A 6 -36.65 -56.43 -35.66
C ASP A 6 -36.67 -54.95 -36.06
N ARG A 7 -37.76 -54.22 -35.78
CA ARG A 7 -37.86 -52.77 -36.11
C ARG A 7 -38.23 -51.84 -34.96
N LEU A 8 -38.11 -52.28 -33.71
CA LEU A 8 -38.28 -51.39 -32.56
C LEU A 8 -37.17 -51.67 -31.53
N PHE A 9 -36.34 -50.66 -31.26
CA PHE A 9 -35.30 -50.54 -30.21
C PHE A 9 -33.85 -50.99 -30.51
N PRO A 10 -33.06 -50.19 -31.25
CA PRO A 10 -31.60 -50.27 -31.23
C PRO A 10 -31.02 -49.23 -30.24
N PHE A 11 -31.36 -49.29 -28.95
CA PHE A 11 -30.83 -48.31 -27.97
C PHE A 11 -30.59 -48.88 -26.57
N ILE A 12 -30.25 -50.16 -26.43
CA ILE A 12 -29.86 -50.71 -25.12
C ILE A 12 -28.71 -51.72 -25.29
N SER A 13 -27.53 -51.22 -25.63
CA SER A 13 -26.27 -51.98 -25.42
C SER A 13 -25.00 -51.11 -25.43
N ILE A 14 -25.08 -49.84 -25.82
CA ILE A 14 -23.97 -48.88 -25.75
C ILE A 14 -24.16 -47.95 -24.54
N TRP A 15 -24.23 -48.51 -23.33
CA TRP A 15 -24.17 -47.67 -22.11
C TRP A 15 -23.46 -48.31 -20.91
N ILE A 16 -22.99 -49.56 -21.01
CA ILE A 16 -22.40 -50.28 -19.85
C ILE A 16 -20.87 -50.50 -19.98
N ARG A 17 -20.22 -50.04 -21.05
CA ARG A 17 -18.75 -50.15 -21.21
C ARG A 17 -17.95 -48.85 -21.23
N ARG A 18 -18.56 -47.70 -20.92
CA ARG A 18 -17.87 -46.38 -20.85
C ARG A 18 -17.80 -45.76 -19.45
N GLN A 19 -18.19 -46.47 -18.39
CA GLN A 19 -18.15 -45.95 -17.02
C GLN A 19 -16.98 -46.46 -16.15
N ALA A 20 -16.23 -47.49 -16.55
CA ALA A 20 -15.17 -48.03 -15.70
C ALA A 20 -13.78 -47.37 -15.87
N MET A 21 -13.56 -46.57 -16.94
CA MET A 21 -12.26 -45.92 -17.20
C MET A 21 -12.24 -44.39 -17.00
N ARG A 22 -13.34 -43.79 -16.55
CA ARG A 22 -13.37 -42.36 -16.16
C ARG A 22 -13.23 -42.13 -14.65
N GLY A 23 -13.39 -43.17 -13.83
CA GLY A 23 -13.28 -43.07 -12.37
C GLY A 23 -11.85 -42.98 -11.82
N VAL A 24 -10.84 -43.46 -12.57
CA VAL A 24 -9.44 -43.46 -12.10
C VAL A 24 -8.73 -42.14 -12.43
N PHE A 25 -9.13 -41.45 -13.50
CA PHE A 25 -8.50 -40.18 -13.89
C PHE A 25 -8.97 -38.96 -13.07
N VAL A 26 -10.18 -38.99 -12.50
CA VAL A 26 -10.71 -37.90 -11.67
C VAL A 26 -10.16 -37.97 -10.24
N SER A 27 -9.91 -39.17 -9.71
CA SER A 27 -9.26 -39.35 -8.40
C SER A 27 -7.78 -38.95 -8.40
N GLY A 28 -7.07 -39.13 -9.52
CA GLY A 28 -5.68 -38.67 -9.67
C GLY A 28 -5.54 -37.14 -9.80
N LEU A 29 -6.51 -36.47 -10.41
CA LEU A 29 -6.49 -35.01 -10.56
C LEU A 29 -6.89 -34.26 -9.27
N MET A 30 -7.76 -34.84 -8.43
CA MET A 30 -8.13 -34.27 -7.13
C MET A 30 -7.03 -34.39 -6.07
N LEU A 31 -6.17 -35.41 -6.14
CA LEU A 31 -5.01 -35.54 -5.24
C LEU A 31 -3.94 -34.46 -5.46
N LEU A 32 -3.86 -33.88 -6.66
CA LEU A 32 -2.93 -32.78 -6.97
C LEU A 32 -3.37 -31.42 -6.39
N VAL A 33 -4.67 -31.24 -6.15
CA VAL A 33 -5.20 -29.98 -5.55
C VAL A 33 -5.07 -29.98 -4.03
N LEU A 34 -4.98 -31.16 -3.39
CA LEU A 34 -4.80 -31.31 -1.93
C LEU A 34 -3.32 -31.20 -1.48
N ALA A 35 -2.37 -31.16 -2.40
CA ALA A 35 -0.93 -30.99 -2.11
C ALA A 35 -0.47 -29.51 -2.08
N GLY A 36 -1.40 -28.54 -2.13
CA GLY A 36 -1.10 -27.12 -2.37
C GLY A 36 -0.44 -26.34 -1.22
N CYS A 37 -0.24 -26.95 -0.05
CA CYS A 37 0.43 -26.36 1.11
C CYS A 37 1.63 -27.22 1.58
N GLY A 38 2.37 -27.82 0.64
CA GLY A 38 3.73 -28.28 0.94
C GLY A 38 4.65 -27.08 1.23
N GLU A 39 5.77 -27.34 1.92
CA GLU A 39 6.86 -26.38 2.06
C GLU A 39 7.27 -25.92 0.65
N ARG A 40 6.86 -24.71 0.26
CA ARG A 40 7.24 -24.15 -1.04
C ARG A 40 8.69 -23.73 -0.94
N ASP A 41 9.51 -24.37 -1.76
CA ASP A 41 10.88 -23.94 -1.98
C ASP A 41 10.91 -22.47 -2.41
N TYR A 42 12.08 -21.86 -2.21
CA TYR A 42 12.32 -20.50 -2.68
C TYR A 42 11.98 -20.40 -4.18
N PRO A 43 11.22 -19.39 -4.64
CA PRO A 43 10.81 -19.32 -6.04
C PRO A 43 12.01 -19.34 -7.01
N ASP A 44 11.99 -20.25 -7.97
CA ASP A 44 13.09 -20.47 -8.92
C ASP A 44 13.32 -19.27 -9.87
N ASP A 45 12.30 -18.46 -10.09
CA ASP A 45 12.32 -17.26 -10.94
C ASP A 45 12.88 -16.03 -10.21
N TRP A 46 13.10 -16.11 -8.89
CA TRP A 46 13.63 -15.00 -8.10
C TRP A 46 15.16 -15.03 -8.05
N PRO A 47 15.82 -13.87 -7.95
CA PRO A 47 17.25 -13.81 -7.69
C PRO A 47 17.57 -14.57 -6.40
N SER A 48 18.56 -15.48 -6.43
CA SER A 48 18.88 -16.28 -5.25
C SER A 48 19.17 -15.40 -4.01
N PRO A 49 18.87 -15.86 -2.78
CA PRO A 49 19.23 -15.16 -1.56
C PRO A 49 20.73 -14.82 -1.53
N ASP A 50 21.08 -13.60 -1.12
CA ASP A 50 22.46 -13.14 -1.15
C ASP A 50 23.29 -13.85 -0.06
N PRO A 51 24.27 -14.70 -0.41
CA PRO A 51 25.08 -15.40 0.58
C PRO A 51 25.96 -14.47 1.43
N ASN A 52 26.16 -13.22 1.00
CA ASN A 52 27.16 -12.25 1.48
C ASN A 52 27.51 -12.35 2.97
N TRP A 53 28.54 -13.13 3.26
CA TRP A 53 29.06 -13.31 4.62
C TRP A 53 29.89 -12.12 5.10
N LEU A 54 30.44 -11.34 4.15
CA LEU A 54 31.32 -10.19 4.40
C LEU A 54 30.54 -8.91 4.73
N SER A 55 29.30 -8.78 4.27
CA SER A 55 28.46 -7.60 4.43
C SER A 55 27.64 -7.63 5.73
N ARG A 56 28.12 -8.34 6.76
CA ARG A 56 27.33 -8.54 7.98
C ARG A 56 27.46 -7.35 8.93
N LYS A 57 26.32 -6.84 9.38
CA LYS A 57 26.25 -5.83 10.44
C LYS A 57 26.11 -6.53 11.80
N GLY A 58 27.19 -6.58 12.58
CA GLY A 58 27.23 -7.29 13.86
C GLY A 58 26.86 -8.78 13.81
N GLY A 59 27.12 -9.46 12.69
CA GLY A 59 26.75 -10.87 12.48
C GLY A 59 25.36 -11.08 11.87
N CYS A 60 24.56 -10.03 11.74
CA CYS A 60 23.29 -10.02 11.02
C CYS A 60 23.50 -9.84 9.51
N PRO A 61 22.60 -10.35 8.66
CA PRO A 61 22.56 -9.90 7.26
C PRO A 61 22.27 -8.40 7.21
N ASP A 62 22.90 -7.70 6.27
CA ASP A 62 22.59 -6.30 5.98
C ASP A 62 21.28 -6.21 5.17
N LEU A 63 20.27 -5.59 5.77
CA LEU A 63 18.98 -5.32 5.14
C LEU A 63 18.82 -3.84 4.76
N ALA A 64 19.84 -3.01 4.96
CA ALA A 64 19.75 -1.59 4.66
C ALA A 64 19.53 -1.35 3.16
N GLY A 65 18.62 -0.43 2.85
CA GLY A 65 18.28 -0.08 1.48
C GLY A 65 16.87 0.51 1.34
N ASP A 66 16.55 0.90 0.11
CA ASP A 66 15.24 1.39 -0.29
C ASP A 66 14.54 0.33 -1.14
N TYR A 67 13.31 -0.02 -0.78
CA TYR A 67 12.52 -1.08 -1.38
C TYR A 67 11.19 -0.56 -1.89
N ASP A 68 10.77 -1.08 -3.04
CA ASP A 68 9.56 -0.63 -3.72
C ASP A 68 8.46 -1.70 -3.71
N SER A 69 7.26 -1.31 -4.14
CA SER A 69 6.06 -2.17 -4.13
C SER A 69 5.75 -2.74 -2.74
N VAL A 70 6.13 -2.00 -1.70
CA VAL A 70 5.80 -2.32 -0.31
C VAL A 70 4.29 -2.20 -0.13
N ASN A 71 3.76 -3.01 0.77
CA ASN A 71 2.34 -3.03 1.07
C ASN A 71 2.16 -3.42 2.54
N SER A 72 0.91 -3.61 2.95
CA SER A 72 0.57 -3.95 4.33
C SER A 72 1.25 -5.21 4.85
N GLU A 73 1.70 -6.09 3.97
CA GLU A 73 2.32 -7.36 4.30
C GLU A 73 3.64 -7.16 5.04
N LEU A 74 4.46 -6.18 4.67
CA LEU A 74 5.72 -5.91 5.38
C LEU A 74 5.44 -5.56 6.85
N SER A 75 4.49 -4.65 7.10
CA SER A 75 4.05 -4.30 8.45
C SER A 75 3.42 -5.49 9.19
N TRP A 76 2.57 -6.28 8.51
CA TRP A 76 1.91 -7.45 9.07
C TRP A 76 2.92 -8.50 9.54
N LEU A 77 4.00 -8.72 8.80
CA LEU A 77 5.05 -9.68 9.14
C LEU A 77 5.75 -9.32 10.46
N PHE A 78 5.94 -8.03 10.75
CA PHE A 78 6.56 -7.58 12.00
C PHE A 78 5.56 -7.39 13.14
N SER A 79 4.25 -7.47 12.89
CA SER A 79 3.21 -7.29 13.90
C SER A 79 2.90 -8.58 14.67
N ALA A 80 2.81 -8.48 15.99
CA ALA A 80 2.35 -9.57 16.86
C ALA A 80 0.83 -9.84 16.73
N ASN A 81 0.08 -9.04 15.97
CA ASN A 81 -1.37 -9.20 15.84
C ASN A 81 -1.75 -9.98 14.55
N PRO A 82 -2.42 -11.15 14.64
CA PRO A 82 -2.93 -11.89 13.49
C PRO A 82 -4.07 -11.18 12.76
N ASP A 83 -4.86 -10.38 13.47
CA ASP A 83 -6.07 -9.72 12.92
C ASP A 83 -5.72 -8.60 11.92
N TYR A 84 -4.43 -8.31 11.74
CA TYR A 84 -3.92 -7.47 10.67
C TYR A 84 -4.10 -8.10 9.27
N HIS A 85 -4.75 -9.27 9.14
CA HIS A 85 -5.25 -9.86 7.90
C HIS A 85 -6.29 -9.02 7.16
N VAL A 86 -6.83 -7.96 7.78
CA VAL A 86 -7.35 -6.85 6.98
C VAL A 86 -6.15 -6.06 6.48
N ALA A 87 -5.45 -6.61 5.48
CA ALA A 87 -4.63 -5.84 4.56
C ALA A 87 -5.46 -4.60 4.26
N ARG A 88 -5.06 -3.47 4.83
CA ARG A 88 -5.89 -2.27 4.75
C ARG A 88 -6.00 -2.01 3.26
N LYS A 89 -7.19 -2.22 2.69
CA LYS A 89 -7.50 -1.88 1.29
C LYS A 89 -7.23 -0.40 0.98
N THR A 90 -6.79 0.38 1.97
CA THR A 90 -6.46 1.80 2.00
C THR A 90 -4.98 2.09 2.22
N TRP A 91 -4.09 1.10 2.20
CA TRP A 91 -2.66 1.34 2.36
C TRP A 91 -2.09 1.90 1.06
N SER A 92 -1.61 3.14 1.11
CA SER A 92 -1.01 3.85 -0.02
C SER A 92 0.51 3.95 0.08
N GLU A 93 1.13 3.50 1.18
CA GLU A 93 2.60 3.52 1.31
C GLU A 93 3.17 2.31 0.54
N HIS A 94 3.93 2.60 -0.50
CA HIS A 94 4.47 1.62 -1.45
C HIS A 94 6.01 1.58 -1.48
N HIS A 95 6.65 2.39 -0.65
CA HIS A 95 8.11 2.42 -0.46
C HIS A 95 8.43 2.09 0.99
N ALA A 96 9.53 1.37 1.22
CA ALA A 96 10.15 1.27 2.53
C ALA A 96 11.63 1.59 2.45
N ARG A 97 12.09 2.47 3.33
CA ARG A 97 13.50 2.65 3.65
C ARG A 97 13.83 1.84 4.88
N VAL A 98 14.84 0.97 4.77
CA VAL A 98 15.39 0.22 5.89
C VAL A 98 16.75 0.78 6.24
N GLU A 99 16.89 1.21 7.49
CA GLU A 99 18.16 1.58 8.10
C GLU A 99 18.53 0.51 9.13
N GLN A 100 19.81 0.19 9.23
CA GLN A 100 20.30 -0.81 10.18
C GLN A 100 21.62 -0.37 10.79
N ALA A 101 21.71 -0.52 12.11
CA ALA A 101 22.92 -0.26 12.88
C ALA A 101 24.10 -1.09 12.37
N GLU A 102 25.33 -0.55 12.40
CA GLU A 102 26.54 -1.28 12.00
C GLU A 102 26.81 -2.54 12.86
N ASP A 103 26.38 -2.51 14.12
CA ASP A 103 26.43 -3.64 15.04
C ASP A 103 25.19 -4.55 14.98
N GLY A 104 24.26 -4.27 14.06
CA GLY A 104 23.01 -5.02 13.89
C GLY A 104 22.05 -4.92 15.07
N SER A 105 22.27 -4.03 16.05
CA SER A 105 21.50 -3.97 17.30
C SER A 105 20.06 -3.46 17.09
N TRP A 106 19.85 -2.66 16.05
CA TRP A 106 18.53 -2.17 15.68
C TRP A 106 18.35 -2.09 14.16
N LEU A 107 17.08 -2.11 13.77
CA LEU A 107 16.62 -1.90 12.41
C LEU A 107 15.43 -0.94 12.44
N ARG A 108 15.44 0.08 11.57
CA ARG A 108 14.36 1.04 11.40
C ARG A 108 13.79 0.89 10.00
N ILE A 109 12.48 0.73 9.91
CA ILE A 109 11.72 0.71 8.66
C ILE A 109 10.85 1.95 8.62
N THR A 110 11.07 2.81 7.63
CA THR A 110 10.21 3.94 7.34
C THR A 110 9.43 3.63 6.07
N MET A 111 8.10 3.61 6.16
CA MET A 111 7.23 3.37 5.00
C MET A 111 6.63 4.67 4.50
N ASP A 112 6.68 4.89 3.18
CA ASP A 112 6.24 6.12 2.51
C ASP A 112 5.65 5.80 1.12
N LEU A 113 5.21 6.80 0.37
CA LEU A 113 4.67 6.68 -0.98
C LEU A 113 5.80 6.53 -2.01
N ASN A 114 5.61 5.62 -2.96
CA ASN A 114 6.25 5.72 -4.27
C ASN A 114 5.30 6.45 -5.25
N SER A 115 5.69 6.59 -6.52
CA SER A 115 4.85 7.17 -7.58
C SER A 115 3.46 6.53 -7.68
N ARG A 116 3.38 5.19 -7.70
CA ARG A 116 2.10 4.47 -7.72
C ARG A 116 1.25 4.73 -6.47
N GLY A 117 1.86 4.69 -5.29
CA GLY A 117 1.19 4.94 -4.02
C GLY A 117 0.67 6.35 -3.90
N PHE A 118 1.40 7.30 -4.47
CA PHE A 118 0.99 8.69 -4.58
C PHE A 118 -0.23 8.86 -5.50
N GLU A 119 -0.22 8.25 -6.68
CA GLU A 119 -1.38 8.23 -7.59
C GLU A 119 -2.60 7.62 -6.92
N ASP A 120 -2.45 6.44 -6.30
CA ASP A 120 -3.51 5.74 -5.55
C ASP A 120 -4.07 6.63 -4.43
N TYR A 121 -3.19 7.29 -3.66
CA TYR A 121 -3.59 8.22 -2.61
C TYR A 121 -4.37 9.40 -3.18
N ARG A 122 -3.84 10.06 -4.22
CA ARG A 122 -4.44 11.22 -4.88
C ARG A 122 -5.83 10.87 -5.44
N GLU A 123 -5.94 9.76 -6.17
CA GLU A 123 -7.22 9.30 -6.74
C GLU A 123 -8.25 9.06 -5.63
N ARG A 124 -7.89 8.33 -4.57
CA ARG A 124 -8.80 8.06 -3.45
C ARG A 124 -9.23 9.33 -2.74
N MET A 125 -8.29 10.25 -2.52
CA MET A 125 -8.55 11.52 -1.85
C MET A 125 -9.54 12.39 -2.65
N LEU A 126 -9.41 12.39 -3.98
CA LEU A 126 -10.32 13.09 -4.87
C LEU A 126 -11.68 12.37 -4.97
N LYS A 127 -11.69 11.06 -5.24
CA LYS A 127 -12.91 10.25 -5.45
C LYS A 127 -13.81 10.19 -4.22
N PHE A 128 -13.23 10.01 -3.05
CA PHE A 128 -14.00 9.84 -1.81
C PHE A 128 -14.13 11.12 -0.99
N ASN A 129 -13.52 12.22 -1.46
CA ASN A 129 -13.46 13.49 -0.75
C ASN A 129 -12.99 13.32 0.71
N PHE A 130 -12.04 12.41 0.94
CA PHE A 130 -11.46 12.23 2.26
C PHE A 130 -10.66 13.48 2.64
N GLU A 131 -10.91 13.97 3.84
CA GLU A 131 -10.10 15.01 4.47
C GLU A 131 -8.98 14.28 5.20
N ASN A 132 -7.77 14.34 4.66
CA ASN A 132 -6.62 13.96 5.45
C ASN A 132 -6.26 15.16 6.32
N ASN A 133 -6.79 15.18 7.55
CA ASN A 133 -6.48 16.21 8.54
C ASN A 133 -5.11 15.93 9.19
N GLY A 134 -4.10 15.64 8.38
CA GLY A 134 -2.74 15.42 8.84
C GLY A 134 -2.47 14.03 9.42
N LEU A 135 -3.00 12.94 8.84
CA LEU A 135 -2.42 11.62 9.10
C LEU A 135 -0.99 11.63 8.55
N PRO A 136 0.02 11.41 9.41
CA PRO A 136 1.40 11.42 8.97
C PRO A 136 1.60 10.26 8.00
N ILE A 137 2.04 10.62 6.79
CA ILE A 137 2.81 9.71 5.96
C ILE A 137 4.16 9.48 6.64
N GLY A 138 4.71 8.28 6.50
CA GLY A 138 6.00 7.97 7.10
C GLY A 138 5.83 7.14 8.36
N SER A 139 5.11 6.03 8.28
CA SER A 139 5.00 5.11 9.41
C SER A 139 6.40 4.52 9.72
N VAL A 140 6.84 4.66 10.98
CA VAL A 140 8.15 4.20 11.43
C VAL A 140 7.98 2.99 12.33
N LEU A 141 8.67 1.90 11.97
CA LEU A 141 8.83 0.71 12.80
C LEU A 141 10.29 0.64 13.26
N GLU A 142 10.51 0.67 14.57
CA GLU A 142 11.83 0.40 15.14
C GLU A 142 11.85 -1.00 15.76
N LEU A 143 12.81 -1.81 15.35
CA LEU A 143 12.99 -3.19 15.78
C LEU A 143 14.36 -3.34 16.45
N LYS A 144 14.44 -4.15 17.50
CA LYS A 144 15.68 -4.39 18.25
C LYS A 144 16.06 -5.86 18.25
N VAL A 145 17.37 -6.10 18.21
CA VAL A 145 17.93 -7.44 18.37
C VAL A 145 17.62 -7.99 19.77
N GLY A 146 17.25 -9.26 19.86
CA GLY A 146 16.88 -9.94 21.10
C GLY A 146 15.45 -9.62 21.61
N GLU A 147 14.81 -8.56 21.13
CA GLU A 147 13.42 -8.22 21.47
C GLU A 147 12.44 -8.53 20.32
N ASP A 148 12.80 -8.14 19.10
CA ASP A 148 11.94 -8.26 17.92
C ASP A 148 12.52 -9.25 16.90
N TYR A 149 13.86 -9.33 16.81
CA TYR A 149 14.53 -10.25 15.92
C TYR A 149 15.83 -10.82 16.50
N GLU A 150 16.29 -11.92 15.91
CA GLU A 150 17.63 -12.48 16.12
C GLU A 150 18.30 -12.76 14.77
N CYS A 151 19.60 -13.00 14.77
CA CYS A 151 20.36 -13.25 13.56
C CYS A 151 20.97 -14.65 13.59
N SER A 152 20.54 -15.51 12.67
CA SER A 152 20.96 -16.92 12.64
C SER A 152 20.94 -17.46 11.22
N GLY A 153 21.97 -18.25 10.88
CA GLY A 153 22.08 -18.89 9.56
C GLY A 153 22.18 -17.92 8.37
N GLY A 154 22.61 -16.68 8.61
CA GLY A 154 22.62 -15.62 7.58
C GLY A 154 21.25 -15.02 7.29
N TRP A 155 20.26 -15.23 8.16
CA TRP A 155 18.93 -14.65 8.10
C TRP A 155 18.67 -13.82 9.36
N LEU A 156 17.88 -12.76 9.21
CA LEU A 156 17.23 -12.10 10.34
C LEU A 156 15.92 -12.83 10.62
N ARG A 157 15.71 -13.32 11.84
CA ARG A 157 14.53 -14.09 12.24
C ARG A 157 13.66 -13.29 13.19
N GLY A 158 12.36 -13.21 12.92
CA GLY A 158 11.41 -12.51 13.78
C GLY A 158 11.07 -13.31 15.04
N LEU A 159 11.31 -12.75 16.23
CA LEU A 159 11.04 -13.39 17.53
C LEU A 159 9.56 -13.29 17.95
N ARG A 160 8.85 -12.28 17.43
CA ARG A 160 7.44 -12.03 17.78
C ARG A 160 6.44 -12.68 16.82
N PHE A 161 6.92 -13.29 15.74
CA PHE A 161 6.05 -13.85 14.72
C PHE A 161 5.30 -15.11 15.20
N GLU A 162 5.96 -15.96 15.97
CA GLU A 162 5.38 -17.22 16.50
C GLU A 162 4.38 -16.99 17.65
N GLN A 163 4.38 -15.82 18.29
CA GLN A 163 3.68 -15.56 19.56
C GLN A 163 2.15 -15.55 19.47
N VAL A 164 1.59 -15.85 18.29
CA VAL A 164 0.16 -15.82 18.07
C VAL A 164 -0.43 -17.22 18.16
N GLY A 165 -1.43 -17.36 19.04
CA GLY A 165 -2.29 -18.54 19.06
C GLY A 165 -2.93 -18.80 17.69
N LYS A 166 -3.42 -20.02 17.47
CA LYS A 166 -4.05 -20.38 16.21
C LYS A 166 -5.35 -19.57 16.01
N VAL A 167 -5.44 -18.80 14.93
CA VAL A 167 -6.62 -17.98 14.58
C VAL A 167 -7.12 -18.40 13.21
N GLY A 168 -8.41 -18.74 13.11
CA GLY A 168 -9.03 -19.14 11.84
C GLY A 168 -8.39 -20.37 11.19
N GLY A 169 -7.80 -21.28 11.97
CA GLY A 169 -7.07 -22.45 11.48
C GLY A 169 -5.62 -22.17 11.08
N LEU A 170 -5.15 -20.92 11.13
CA LEU A 170 -3.79 -20.52 10.78
C LEU A 170 -2.95 -20.27 12.05
N GLN A 171 -1.74 -20.82 12.08
CA GLN A 171 -0.74 -20.58 13.11
C GLN A 171 0.58 -20.13 12.50
N ARG A 172 1.10 -19.00 12.95
CA ARG A 172 2.41 -18.49 12.54
C ARG A 172 3.51 -19.28 13.24
N LYS A 173 4.57 -19.66 12.52
CA LYS A 173 5.65 -20.50 13.06
C LYS A 173 6.99 -19.81 13.04
N SER A 174 7.41 -19.29 11.89
CA SER A 174 8.68 -18.61 11.79
C SER A 174 8.65 -17.56 10.69
N LEU A 175 9.50 -16.57 10.84
CA LEU A 175 9.68 -15.49 9.87
C LEU A 175 11.16 -15.23 9.72
N GLN A 176 11.62 -15.17 8.50
CA GLN A 176 13.00 -14.86 8.17
C GLN A 176 13.10 -13.82 7.06
N PHE A 177 14.08 -12.92 7.17
CA PHE A 177 14.37 -11.85 6.21
C PHE A 177 15.82 -11.89 5.75
N ARG A 178 16.02 -11.51 4.49
CA ARG A 178 17.33 -11.35 3.86
C ARG A 178 17.21 -10.44 2.64
N ARG A 179 18.35 -10.03 2.08
CA ARG A 179 18.41 -9.51 0.71
C ARG A 179 18.64 -10.62 -0.30
N ASP A 180 18.13 -10.44 -1.51
CA ASP A 180 18.51 -11.23 -2.67
C ASP A 180 19.71 -10.62 -3.40
N LYS A 181 20.26 -11.34 -4.38
CA LYS A 181 21.42 -10.86 -5.18
C LYS A 181 21.14 -9.61 -6.03
N SER A 182 19.89 -9.29 -6.31
CA SER A 182 19.51 -8.06 -7.00
C SER A 182 19.32 -6.89 -6.05
N GLY A 183 19.57 -7.10 -4.75
CA GLY A 183 19.43 -6.09 -3.72
C GLY A 183 18.02 -5.95 -3.16
N GLY A 184 17.04 -6.73 -3.61
CA GLY A 184 15.66 -6.72 -3.11
C GLY A 184 15.54 -7.37 -1.72
N LEU A 185 14.56 -6.94 -0.94
CA LEU A 185 14.22 -7.53 0.36
C LEU A 185 13.35 -8.75 0.14
N ILE A 186 13.71 -9.88 0.75
CA ILE A 186 12.92 -11.11 0.73
C ILE A 186 12.54 -11.52 2.14
N ALA A 187 11.33 -12.06 2.29
CA ALA A 187 10.84 -12.65 3.52
C ALA A 187 10.26 -14.04 3.27
N GLY A 188 10.56 -14.98 4.15
CA GLY A 188 9.92 -16.30 4.21
C GLY A 188 9.11 -16.41 5.50
N ALA A 189 7.79 -16.52 5.38
CA ALA A 189 6.89 -16.73 6.51
C ALA A 189 6.39 -18.17 6.52
N THR A 190 6.83 -18.97 7.48
CA THR A 190 6.32 -20.32 7.68
C THR A 190 5.04 -20.28 8.50
N LEU A 191 3.97 -20.83 7.92
CA LEU A 191 2.64 -20.89 8.48
C LEU A 191 2.21 -22.35 8.57
N GLU A 192 1.46 -22.69 9.62
CA GLU A 192 0.76 -23.96 9.75
C GLU A 192 -0.73 -23.71 9.58
N ILE A 193 -1.35 -24.35 8.59
CA ILE A 193 -2.74 -24.13 8.22
C ILE A 193 -3.52 -25.43 8.41
N ASP A 194 -4.63 -25.36 9.14
CA ASP A 194 -5.61 -26.45 9.21
C ASP A 194 -6.23 -26.69 7.85
N GLN A 195 -6.08 -27.93 7.40
CA GLN A 195 -6.72 -28.39 6.19
C GLN A 195 -8.06 -28.99 6.57
N SER A 196 -9.09 -28.62 5.82
CA SER A 196 -10.40 -29.25 5.93
C SER A 196 -10.99 -29.45 4.56
N LEU A 197 -11.66 -30.59 4.38
CA LEU A 197 -12.40 -30.90 3.17
C LEU A 197 -13.89 -30.81 3.46
N ALA A 198 -14.60 -30.01 2.67
CA ALA A 198 -16.05 -29.93 2.69
C ALA A 198 -16.58 -30.06 1.26
N TRP A 199 -17.76 -30.66 1.13
CA TRP A 199 -18.50 -30.79 -0.12
C TRP A 199 -19.95 -30.33 0.09
N ALA A 200 -20.41 -29.38 -0.74
CA ALA A 200 -21.71 -28.73 -0.59
C ALA A 200 -21.91 -28.23 0.86
N ASP A 201 -23.04 -28.59 1.48
CA ASP A 201 -23.38 -28.17 2.85
C ASP A 201 -22.88 -29.13 3.94
N SER A 202 -21.93 -30.02 3.61
CA SER A 202 -21.37 -30.95 4.60
C SER A 202 -20.51 -30.23 5.64
N ARG A 203 -20.52 -30.75 6.87
CA ARG A 203 -19.60 -30.30 7.90
C ARG A 203 -18.16 -30.60 7.43
N PRO A 204 -17.24 -29.64 7.49
CA PRO A 204 -15.86 -29.84 7.09
C PRO A 204 -15.22 -30.97 7.90
N ILE A 205 -14.56 -31.90 7.20
CA ILE A 205 -13.73 -32.94 7.80
C ILE A 205 -12.31 -32.40 7.91
N SER A 206 -11.77 -32.37 9.13
CA SER A 206 -10.37 -31.99 9.36
C SER A 206 -9.43 -33.03 8.74
N LEU A 207 -8.46 -32.55 7.98
CA LEU A 207 -7.39 -33.34 7.36
C LEU A 207 -6.06 -33.19 8.14
N GLY A 208 -6.09 -32.60 9.34
CA GLY A 208 -4.90 -32.20 10.09
C GLY A 208 -4.37 -30.83 9.65
N SER A 209 -3.13 -30.54 9.98
CA SER A 209 -2.45 -29.29 9.62
C SER A 209 -1.26 -29.54 8.70
N ALA A 210 -1.01 -28.59 7.80
CA ALA A 210 0.16 -28.60 6.93
C ALA A 210 1.00 -27.35 7.15
N LYS A 211 2.33 -27.50 7.14
CA LYS A 211 3.26 -26.38 7.17
C LYS A 211 3.64 -25.97 5.76
N GLY A 212 3.54 -24.68 5.47
CA GLY A 212 3.97 -24.09 4.21
C GLY A 212 4.72 -22.78 4.46
N THR A 213 5.68 -22.48 3.58
CA THR A 213 6.38 -21.19 3.59
C THR A 213 5.78 -20.30 2.51
N GLN A 214 5.32 -19.12 2.91
CA GLN A 214 4.92 -18.05 2.00
C GLN A 214 6.11 -17.11 1.81
N TRP A 215 6.52 -16.93 0.55
CA TRP A 215 7.61 -16.05 0.20
C TRP A 215 7.08 -14.69 -0.26
N PHE A 216 7.75 -13.63 0.19
CA PHE A 216 7.50 -12.24 -0.18
C PHE A 216 8.80 -11.64 -0.71
N ARG A 217 8.68 -10.73 -1.66
CA ARG A 217 9.80 -10.00 -2.23
C ARG A 217 9.41 -8.57 -2.55
N TRP A 218 10.22 -7.64 -2.10
CA TRP A 218 10.16 -6.23 -2.43
C TRP A 218 11.42 -5.86 -3.21
N PRO A 219 11.31 -5.49 -4.49
CA PRO A 219 12.46 -5.13 -5.29
C PRO A 219 13.19 -3.92 -4.70
N GLN A 220 14.48 -3.81 -4.98
CA GLN A 220 15.21 -2.58 -4.72
C GLN A 220 14.58 -1.44 -5.53
N ARG A 221 14.43 -0.28 -4.89
CA ARG A 221 13.86 0.92 -5.51
C ARG A 221 14.76 1.42 -6.65
N ASP A 222 14.14 1.79 -7.76
CA ASP A 222 14.81 2.48 -8.85
C ASP A 222 14.87 3.99 -8.52
N PRO A 223 16.05 4.64 -8.54
CA PRO A 223 16.14 6.09 -8.37
C PRO A 223 15.26 6.88 -9.34
N ALA A 224 14.92 6.35 -10.51
CA ALA A 224 13.99 6.98 -11.45
C ALA A 224 12.57 7.17 -10.87
N ASP A 225 12.17 6.36 -9.89
CA ASP A 225 10.87 6.50 -9.22
C ASP A 225 10.79 7.80 -8.39
N ASP A 226 11.91 8.30 -7.87
CA ASP A 226 11.95 9.55 -7.12
C ASP A 226 11.75 10.75 -8.04
N GLU A 227 12.36 10.73 -9.23
CA GLU A 227 12.14 11.76 -10.25
C GLU A 227 10.68 11.75 -10.74
N ALA A 228 10.12 10.56 -10.97
CA ALA A 228 8.71 10.42 -11.36
C ALA A 228 7.77 10.94 -10.26
N LEU A 229 8.04 10.61 -8.99
CA LEU A 229 7.25 11.09 -7.85
C LEU A 229 7.32 12.61 -7.69
N LEU A 230 8.51 13.21 -7.83
CA LEU A 230 8.67 14.66 -7.80
C LEU A 230 7.86 15.36 -8.91
N ALA A 231 7.86 14.79 -10.12
CA ALA A 231 7.11 15.34 -11.26
C ALA A 231 5.58 15.28 -11.09
N MET A 232 5.07 14.49 -10.15
CA MET A 232 3.63 14.37 -9.87
C MET A 232 3.12 15.33 -8.77
N GLN A 233 4.03 15.96 -8.02
CA GLN A 233 3.66 16.82 -6.88
C GLN A 233 3.17 18.17 -7.37
N GLU A 234 1.93 18.52 -7.00
CA GLU A 234 1.30 19.78 -7.39
C GLU A 234 0.23 20.23 -6.38
N VAL A 235 -0.26 21.46 -6.56
CA VAL A 235 -1.48 21.94 -5.90
C VAL A 235 -2.67 21.71 -6.82
N ASP A 236 -3.56 20.82 -6.41
CA ASP A 236 -4.77 20.49 -7.15
C ASP A 236 -5.93 21.41 -6.82
N VAL A 237 -6.58 21.95 -7.84
CA VAL A 237 -7.76 22.81 -7.69
C VAL A 237 -8.93 22.26 -8.49
N HIS A 238 -9.97 21.84 -7.77
CA HIS A 238 -11.17 21.27 -8.35
C HIS A 238 -12.40 22.07 -7.95
N ARG A 239 -13.38 22.15 -8.85
CA ARG A 239 -14.72 22.67 -8.53
C ARG A 239 -15.68 21.54 -8.21
N PHE A 240 -16.64 21.82 -7.35
CA PHE A 240 -17.78 20.92 -7.16
C PHE A 240 -18.77 21.05 -8.33
N PRO A 241 -19.57 20.00 -8.61
CA PRO A 241 -20.46 20.01 -9.78
C PRO A 241 -21.72 20.86 -9.59
N TRP A 242 -22.00 21.36 -8.39
CA TRP A 242 -23.18 22.18 -8.08
C TRP A 242 -22.84 23.67 -7.93
N VAL A 243 -23.87 24.51 -8.10
CA VAL A 243 -23.80 25.97 -7.96
C VAL A 243 -24.66 26.38 -6.76
N ASN A 244 -24.07 27.07 -5.80
CA ASN A 244 -24.75 27.66 -4.66
C ASN A 244 -25.42 28.98 -5.08
N ASN A 245 -26.73 29.08 -4.83
CA ASN A 245 -27.54 30.28 -5.07
C ASN A 245 -27.38 30.87 -6.49
N GLY A 246 -27.14 30.01 -7.49
CA GLY A 246 -26.96 30.39 -8.90
C GLY A 246 -25.73 31.26 -9.21
N THR A 247 -24.89 31.58 -8.22
CA THR A 247 -23.87 32.63 -8.32
C THR A 247 -22.51 32.22 -7.80
N HIS A 248 -22.42 31.14 -7.03
CA HIS A 248 -21.19 30.70 -6.36
C HIS A 248 -20.92 29.23 -6.67
N ILE A 249 -19.67 28.88 -6.95
CA ILE A 249 -19.23 27.50 -7.14
C ILE A 249 -18.20 27.18 -6.05
N PRO A 250 -18.46 26.17 -5.20
CA PRO A 250 -17.47 25.69 -4.25
C PRO A 250 -16.27 25.09 -4.99
N ILE A 251 -15.08 25.38 -4.48
CA ILE A 251 -13.82 24.79 -4.91
C ILE A 251 -13.13 24.07 -3.75
N ARG A 252 -12.26 23.14 -4.12
CA ARG A 252 -11.35 22.42 -3.24
C ARG A 252 -9.92 22.63 -3.75
N VAL A 253 -9.05 23.12 -2.89
CA VAL A 253 -7.60 23.22 -3.11
C VAL A 253 -6.96 22.14 -2.24
N THR A 254 -6.10 21.31 -2.81
CA THR A 254 -5.43 20.21 -2.11
C THR A 254 -3.93 20.26 -2.41
N SER A 255 -3.09 20.17 -1.37
CA SER A 255 -1.65 20.01 -1.57
C SER A 255 -1.31 18.53 -1.73
N PHE A 256 -0.65 18.20 -2.83
CA PHE A 256 -0.02 16.89 -3.02
C PHE A 256 1.50 16.99 -3.01
N PHE A 257 2.08 17.96 -2.31
CA PHE A 257 3.51 18.00 -2.03
C PHE A 257 3.83 17.19 -0.78
N LEU A 258 4.84 16.31 -0.87
CA LEU A 258 5.32 15.50 0.26
C LEU A 258 6.02 16.37 1.31
N ALA A 259 6.68 17.43 0.86
CA ALA A 259 7.18 18.49 1.74
C ALA A 259 6.06 19.52 2.00
N PRO A 260 6.03 20.17 3.18
CA PRO A 260 5.10 21.24 3.42
C PRO A 260 5.27 22.39 2.42
N ILE A 261 4.17 23.03 2.05
CA ILE A 261 4.16 24.21 1.18
C ILE A 261 3.60 25.42 1.92
N CYS A 262 3.96 26.61 1.46
CA CYS A 262 3.34 27.85 1.88
C CYS A 262 2.35 28.30 0.82
N VAL A 263 1.12 28.61 1.21
CA VAL A 263 0.02 28.97 0.29
C VAL A 263 -0.57 30.33 0.65
N ARG A 264 -0.88 31.12 -0.38
CA ARG A 264 -1.59 32.40 -0.27
C ARG A 264 -2.71 32.47 -1.30
N PHE A 265 -3.89 32.89 -0.87
CA PHE A 265 -5.06 33.05 -1.74
C PHE A 265 -5.37 34.53 -1.97
N TYR A 266 -5.75 34.87 -3.20
CA TYR A 266 -6.15 36.21 -3.60
C TYR A 266 -7.57 36.24 -4.12
N ASP A 267 -8.31 37.23 -3.64
CA ASP A 267 -9.62 37.63 -4.14
C ASP A 267 -9.52 39.08 -4.63
N GLY A 268 -9.38 39.25 -5.95
CA GLY A 268 -8.94 40.51 -6.53
C GLY A 268 -7.52 40.86 -6.09
N ASP A 269 -7.34 42.06 -5.54
CA ASP A 269 -6.07 42.52 -5.01
C ASP A 269 -5.87 42.15 -3.51
N TYR A 270 -6.90 41.58 -2.88
CA TYR A 270 -6.86 41.21 -1.47
C TYR A 270 -6.28 39.80 -1.30
N GLY A 271 -5.04 39.72 -0.80
CA GLY A 271 -4.36 38.46 -0.47
C GLY A 271 -4.46 38.11 1.02
N TYR A 272 -4.68 36.84 1.34
CA TYR A 272 -4.69 36.34 2.72
C TYR A 272 -4.08 34.95 2.83
N ALA A 273 -3.48 34.69 4.00
CA ALA A 273 -2.95 33.38 4.37
C ALA A 273 -4.09 32.36 4.50
N VAL A 274 -3.89 31.19 3.92
CA VAL A 274 -4.82 30.07 4.06
C VAL A 274 -4.14 29.03 4.93
N ASN A 275 -4.68 28.76 6.11
CA ASN A 275 -4.14 27.73 7.00
C ASN A 275 -4.97 26.45 6.85
N GLY A 276 -4.29 25.33 6.62
CA GLY A 276 -4.85 24.01 6.90
C GLY A 276 -4.84 23.72 8.41
N PRO A 277 -5.45 22.61 8.85
CA PRO A 277 -5.32 22.17 10.24
C PRO A 277 -3.88 21.71 10.50
N GLU A 278 -3.03 22.61 11.01
CA GLU A 278 -1.62 22.30 11.29
C GLU A 278 -1.43 20.91 11.91
N GLN A 279 -0.52 20.11 11.35
CA GLN A 279 -0.09 18.87 12.00
C GLN A 279 0.45 19.19 13.39
N ARG A 280 -0.34 18.87 14.42
CA ARG A 280 0.09 19.00 15.80
C ARG A 280 1.22 18.00 16.02
N ARG A 281 2.42 18.52 16.28
CA ARG A 281 3.51 17.68 16.77
C ARG A 281 3.10 16.99 18.06
N SER A 282 3.47 15.72 18.19
CA SER A 282 3.39 15.04 19.49
C SER A 282 4.19 15.84 20.51
N ARG A 283 3.69 15.91 21.75
CA ARG A 283 4.36 16.61 22.85
C ARG A 283 5.76 16.04 23.14
N ASP A 284 6.00 14.80 22.72
CA ASP A 284 7.26 14.07 22.89
C ASP A 284 8.22 14.24 21.69
N ASP A 285 7.85 14.99 20.65
CA ASP A 285 8.70 15.24 19.49
C ASP A 285 9.84 16.21 19.84
N ARG A 286 11.07 15.66 19.94
CA ARG A 286 12.29 16.41 20.26
C ARG A 286 13.00 16.99 19.04
N ARG A 287 12.43 16.86 17.84
CA ARG A 287 13.03 17.42 16.62
C ARG A 287 13.06 18.96 16.67
N PRO A 288 14.03 19.61 16.00
CA PRO A 288 14.04 21.06 15.85
C PRO A 288 12.66 21.59 15.43
N PRO A 289 12.27 22.80 15.87
CA PRO A 289 10.98 23.40 15.51
C PRO A 289 10.80 23.33 13.99
N ALA A 290 9.57 23.01 13.56
CA ALA A 290 9.29 22.88 12.14
C ALA A 290 9.59 24.23 11.47
N PRO A 291 10.12 24.22 10.23
CA PRO A 291 10.16 25.45 9.45
C PRO A 291 8.75 26.04 9.38
N VAL A 292 8.67 27.36 9.40
CA VAL A 292 7.41 28.11 9.44
C VAL A 292 7.33 28.97 8.19
N CYS A 293 6.13 29.05 7.60
CA CYS A 293 5.88 29.97 6.51
C CYS A 293 6.01 31.44 6.97
N PRO A 294 6.32 32.38 6.06
CA PRO A 294 6.26 33.80 6.39
C PRO A 294 4.84 34.19 6.85
N GLU A 295 4.72 35.19 7.73
CA GLU A 295 3.44 35.53 8.41
C GLU A 295 2.24 35.77 7.47
N SER A 296 2.48 36.23 6.23
CA SER A 296 1.43 36.47 5.24
C SER A 296 1.01 35.23 4.44
N TRP A 297 1.57 34.06 4.77
CA TRP A 297 1.36 32.78 4.09
C TRP A 297 0.89 31.76 5.10
N GLY A 298 -0.01 30.88 4.67
CA GLY A 298 -0.39 29.75 5.49
C GLY A 298 0.36 28.49 5.09
N LYS A 299 0.57 27.60 6.06
CA LYS A 299 1.27 26.33 5.84
C LYS A 299 0.26 25.25 5.44
N PHE A 300 0.58 24.51 4.38
CA PHE A 300 -0.13 23.31 3.96
C PHE A 300 0.81 22.11 4.07
N ASP A 301 0.46 21.14 4.91
CA ASP A 301 1.11 19.84 4.94
C ASP A 301 0.57 18.92 3.81
N PHE A 302 1.23 17.77 3.60
CA PHE A 302 0.81 16.81 2.59
C PHE A 302 -0.66 16.39 2.80
N GLY A 303 -1.45 16.44 1.72
CA GLY A 303 -2.85 16.06 1.76
C GLY A 303 -3.75 17.05 2.49
N GLU A 304 -3.28 18.23 2.88
CA GLU A 304 -4.16 19.23 3.46
C GLU A 304 -5.09 19.84 2.42
N VAL A 305 -6.29 20.22 2.89
CA VAL A 305 -7.40 20.68 2.05
C VAL A 305 -7.90 22.03 2.52
N PHE A 306 -8.12 22.92 1.57
CA PHE A 306 -8.87 24.16 1.77
C PHE A 306 -10.07 24.22 0.84
N ARG A 307 -11.19 24.74 1.35
CA ARG A 307 -12.42 24.94 0.59
C ARG A 307 -12.79 26.41 0.58
N ARG A 308 -13.27 26.87 -0.58
CA ARG A 308 -13.75 28.24 -0.76
C ARG A 308 -14.87 28.27 -1.77
N GLU A 309 -15.79 29.21 -1.64
CA GLU A 309 -16.77 29.49 -2.68
C GLU A 309 -16.28 30.64 -3.54
N LEU A 310 -16.25 30.43 -4.85
CA LEU A 310 -15.89 31.47 -5.81
C LEU A 310 -17.13 31.92 -6.58
N THR A 311 -17.27 33.22 -6.75
CA THR A 311 -18.31 33.83 -7.59
C THR A 311 -18.09 33.46 -9.06
N VAL A 312 -19.15 33.04 -9.74
CA VAL A 312 -19.17 32.83 -11.19
C VAL A 312 -18.98 34.18 -11.90
N PRO A 313 -18.13 34.28 -12.94
CA PRO A 313 -17.95 35.53 -13.65
C PRO A 313 -19.27 36.03 -14.26
N GLY A 314 -19.69 37.24 -13.86
CA GLY A 314 -20.73 38.02 -14.51
C GLY A 314 -20.12 39.19 -15.29
N ASP A 315 -20.81 40.33 -15.33
CA ASP A 315 -20.33 41.53 -16.05
C ASP A 315 -19.05 42.14 -15.45
N TYR A 316 -18.77 41.87 -14.17
CA TYR A 316 -17.55 42.25 -13.47
C TYR A 316 -16.77 41.00 -13.07
N PRO A 317 -15.84 40.51 -13.92
CA PRO A 317 -15.11 39.29 -13.64
C PRO A 317 -14.17 39.49 -12.44
N ARG A 318 -14.47 38.80 -11.34
CA ARG A 318 -13.58 38.71 -10.19
C ARG A 318 -12.35 37.89 -10.57
N LYS A 319 -11.16 38.37 -10.23
CA LYS A 319 -9.90 37.68 -10.49
C LYS A 319 -9.48 36.96 -9.22
N TYR A 320 -9.40 35.64 -9.24
CA TYR A 320 -8.79 34.89 -8.15
C TYR A 320 -7.41 34.40 -8.55
N ARG A 321 -6.52 34.28 -7.57
CA ARG A 321 -5.21 33.71 -7.76
C ARG A 321 -4.79 32.91 -6.53
N ILE A 322 -4.11 31.81 -6.75
CA ILE A 322 -3.45 31.03 -5.69
C ILE A 322 -1.96 31.11 -5.96
N GLU A 323 -1.18 31.39 -4.92
CA GLU A 323 0.27 31.34 -4.98
C GLU A 323 0.76 30.29 -3.98
N TRP A 324 1.80 29.54 -4.34
CA TRP A 324 2.45 28.60 -3.42
C TRP A 324 3.94 28.42 -3.70
N PHE A 325 4.68 27.94 -2.70
CA PHE A 325 6.07 27.48 -2.85
C PHE A 325 6.39 26.41 -1.81
N VAL A 326 7.39 25.56 -2.08
CA VAL A 326 7.83 24.51 -1.16
C VAL A 326 8.62 25.12 0.00
N LEU A 327 8.22 24.79 1.22
CA LEU A 327 8.85 25.31 2.43
C LEU A 327 10.24 24.69 2.62
N GLY A 328 11.27 25.54 2.72
CA GLY A 328 12.66 25.10 2.91
C GLY A 328 13.46 25.00 1.61
N GLU A 329 12.86 25.22 0.45
CA GLU A 329 13.61 25.43 -0.80
C GLU A 329 14.02 26.90 -0.92
N ASP A 330 15.27 27.19 -0.55
CA ASP A 330 15.85 28.53 -0.59
C ASP A 330 15.78 29.13 -2.00
N GLY A 331 15.11 30.29 -2.13
CA GLY A 331 15.00 31.03 -3.39
C GLY A 331 13.89 30.54 -4.34
N SER A 332 13.01 29.64 -3.90
CA SER A 332 11.83 29.24 -4.67
C SER A 332 10.94 30.45 -4.97
N LYS A 333 10.73 30.72 -6.27
CA LYS A 333 9.73 31.71 -6.71
C LYS A 333 8.35 31.09 -6.52
N PRO A 334 7.38 31.82 -5.98
CA PRO A 334 6.03 31.29 -5.87
C PRO A 334 5.49 30.90 -7.25
N GLU A 335 4.97 29.68 -7.33
CA GLU A 335 4.10 29.27 -8.42
C GLU A 335 2.76 29.98 -8.30
N VAL A 336 2.12 30.18 -9.45
CA VAL A 336 0.94 31.03 -9.55
C VAL A 336 -0.13 30.37 -10.42
N LEU A 337 -1.32 30.15 -9.85
CA LEU A 337 -2.51 29.75 -10.58
C LEU A 337 -3.52 30.89 -10.64
N HIS A 338 -3.83 31.36 -11.84
CA HIS A 338 -4.89 32.35 -12.08
C HIS A 338 -6.23 31.66 -12.38
N ILE A 339 -7.26 31.98 -11.60
CA ILE A 339 -8.62 31.48 -11.82
C ILE A 339 -9.47 32.65 -12.33
N THR A 340 -9.61 32.71 -13.65
CA THR A 340 -10.41 33.73 -14.34
C THR A 340 -11.87 33.35 -14.49
N ASP A 341 -12.17 32.05 -14.54
CA ASP A 341 -13.52 31.52 -14.57
C ASP A 341 -13.58 30.19 -13.81
N VAL A 342 -14.25 30.20 -12.65
CA VAL A 342 -14.41 29.02 -11.78
C VAL A 342 -15.06 27.84 -12.52
N ARG A 343 -15.88 28.08 -13.56
CA ARG A 343 -16.53 27.00 -14.34
C ARG A 343 -15.55 26.18 -15.18
N LYS A 344 -14.39 26.76 -15.49
CA LYS A 344 -13.33 26.11 -16.28
C LYS A 344 -12.41 25.22 -15.45
N LEU A 345 -12.54 25.25 -14.13
CA LEU A 345 -11.79 24.34 -13.25
C LEU A 345 -12.22 22.89 -13.47
N PRO A 346 -11.30 21.92 -13.32
CA PRO A 346 -11.62 20.50 -13.28
C PRO A 346 -12.74 20.20 -12.28
N VAL A 347 -13.68 19.34 -12.67
CA VAL A 347 -14.78 18.93 -11.78
C VAL A 347 -14.28 17.82 -10.87
N MET A 348 -14.63 17.87 -9.58
CA MET A 348 -14.41 16.77 -8.65
C MET A 348 -14.93 15.44 -9.25
N PRO A 349 -14.15 14.34 -9.20
CA PRO A 349 -14.60 13.03 -9.67
C PRO A 349 -15.89 12.60 -8.97
N ARG A 350 -16.78 11.91 -9.70
CA ARG A 350 -17.99 11.35 -9.11
C ARG A 350 -17.64 10.17 -8.22
N ARG A 351 -18.41 10.02 -7.14
CA ARG A 351 -18.38 8.84 -6.28
C ARG A 351 -19.23 7.77 -6.94
N ASP A 352 -18.61 6.95 -7.78
CA ASP A 352 -19.23 5.74 -8.34
C ASP A 352 -19.49 4.67 -7.26
#